data_AF-A0A6I2FD29-F1
#
_entry.id   AF-A0A6I2FD29-F1
#
_cell.length_a   1.000
_cell.length_b   1.000
_cell.length_c   1.000
_cell.angle_alpha   90.00
_cell.angle_beta   90.00
_cell.angle_gamma   90.00
#
_symmetry.space_group_name_H-M   'P 1'
#
loop_
_entity.id
_entity.type
_entity.pdbx_description
1 polymer ?
#
loop_
_entity_poly.entity_id
_entity_poly.type
_entity_poly.pdbx_seq_one_letter_code
_entity_poly.pdbx_strand_id
1 'polypeptide(L)'
;MDASESPIRDLQRIAYGADSDDAERARAVDELAALAAHGVGRQRNASSAPVGSASDASGRAPSGDETDPGPGLGPRAGLRRGPATEPGAVPDTTDSGRRSTDRRRIARWAAAAASTGLVAGALLGWTAAQRFAPEAGTPLEETDILVLIEQLPVAAEAARVTRLAAVEGGIDEASVRLLASRLDGPAAYVARTSDGEDVCLVLLLPGSASRSECTQDGRLPLPGLRVPYPTEAEGTDGLAVARLDATGRIALGVTPSAE
;
A
#
# COMPACT_ATOMS: atom_id res chain seq x y z
N MET A 1 27.21 6.94 -3.15
CA MET A 1 26.64 6.51 -4.45
C MET A 1 27.29 5.19 -4.78
N ASP A 2 26.54 4.12 -4.63
CA ASP A 2 27.04 2.78 -4.91
C ASP A 2 27.19 2.60 -6.42
N ALA A 3 28.26 1.95 -6.85
CA ALA A 3 28.55 1.73 -8.27
C ALA A 3 27.43 0.97 -9.02
N SER A 4 26.49 0.35 -8.28
CA SER A 4 25.30 -0.34 -8.81
C SER A 4 24.10 0.56 -9.11
N GLU A 5 24.06 1.82 -8.66
CA GLU A 5 22.91 2.72 -8.94
C GLU A 5 22.99 3.35 -10.35
N SER A 6 24.19 3.60 -10.87
CA SER A 6 24.37 4.26 -12.18
C SER A 6 23.77 3.46 -13.34
N PRO A 7 23.97 2.12 -13.44
CA PRO A 7 23.40 1.34 -14.55
C PRO A 7 21.87 1.29 -14.55
N ILE A 8 21.24 1.28 -13.37
CA ILE A 8 19.77 1.23 -13.26
C ILE A 8 19.15 2.54 -13.76
N ARG A 9 19.75 3.69 -13.45
CA ARG A 9 19.28 4.99 -13.96
C ARG A 9 19.42 5.11 -15.47
N ASP A 10 20.48 4.54 -16.05
CA ASP A 10 20.68 4.54 -17.49
C ASP A 10 19.61 3.69 -18.20
N LEU A 11 19.31 2.51 -17.67
CA LEU A 11 18.25 1.65 -18.18
C LEU A 11 16.86 2.29 -18.06
N GLN A 12 16.56 2.95 -16.93
CA GLN A 12 15.29 3.67 -16.75
C GLN A 12 15.15 4.83 -17.75
N ARG A 13 16.23 5.57 -17.98
CA ARG A 13 16.26 6.64 -18.98
C ARG A 13 16.04 6.09 -20.39
N ILE A 14 16.56 4.93 -20.74
CA ILE A 14 16.34 4.32 -22.06
C ILE A 14 14.90 3.79 -22.17
N ALA A 15 14.42 3.06 -21.16
CA ALA A 15 13.11 2.42 -21.14
C ALA A 15 11.95 3.42 -21.22
N TYR A 16 12.10 4.59 -20.57
CA TYR A 16 11.04 5.61 -20.47
C TYR A 16 11.38 6.92 -21.20
N GLY A 17 12.55 7.00 -21.84
CA GLY A 17 13.00 8.17 -22.59
C GLY A 17 12.35 8.31 -23.96
N ALA A 18 12.19 9.55 -24.40
CA ALA A 18 11.63 9.89 -25.71
C ALA A 18 12.62 9.65 -26.87
N ASP A 19 13.92 9.57 -26.57
CA ASP A 19 15.00 9.51 -27.58
C ASP A 19 15.37 8.07 -27.99
N SER A 20 14.84 7.05 -27.31
CA SER A 20 15.13 5.64 -27.60
C SER A 20 14.11 5.05 -28.58
N ASP A 21 14.58 4.13 -29.44
CA ASP A 21 13.67 3.35 -30.28
C ASP A 21 12.92 2.26 -29.49
N ASP A 22 11.86 1.69 -30.08
CA ASP A 22 11.03 0.66 -29.42
C ASP A 22 11.81 -0.61 -29.08
N ALA A 23 12.81 -0.98 -29.87
CA ALA A 23 13.60 -2.19 -29.67
C ALA A 23 14.63 -2.02 -28.55
N GLU A 24 15.18 -0.82 -28.37
CA GLU A 24 16.01 -0.45 -27.23
C GLU A 24 15.19 -0.34 -25.95
N ARG A 25 14.00 0.25 -26.01
CA ARG A 25 13.07 0.28 -24.86
C ARG A 25 12.71 -1.11 -24.38
N ALA A 26 12.33 -2.01 -25.29
CA ALA A 26 11.98 -3.39 -24.93
C ALA A 26 13.15 -4.11 -24.24
N ARG A 27 14.36 -3.99 -24.79
CA ARG A 27 15.57 -4.58 -24.19
C ARG A 27 15.88 -4.01 -22.80
N ALA A 28 15.74 -2.70 -22.61
CA ALA A 28 15.98 -2.06 -21.32
C ALA A 28 14.96 -2.51 -20.25
N VAL A 29 13.68 -2.69 -20.63
CA VAL A 29 12.64 -3.22 -19.72
C VAL A 29 12.94 -4.66 -19.32
N ASP A 30 13.32 -5.51 -20.27
CA ASP A 30 13.69 -6.90 -19.98
C ASP A 30 14.90 -6.98 -19.03
N GLU A 31 15.89 -6.10 -19.21
CA GLU A 31 17.07 -6.04 -18.35
C GLU A 31 16.75 -5.52 -16.94
N LEU A 32 15.88 -4.52 -16.81
CA LEU A 32 15.36 -4.06 -15.51
C LEU A 32 14.58 -5.16 -14.79
N ALA A 33 13.74 -5.91 -15.51
CA ALA A 33 13.02 -7.05 -14.94
C ALA A 33 13.97 -8.15 -14.46
N ALA A 34 15.04 -8.44 -15.21
CA ALA A 34 16.07 -9.38 -14.79
C ALA A 34 16.80 -8.92 -13.52
N LEU A 35 17.16 -7.65 -13.40
CA LEU A 35 17.79 -7.09 -12.20
C LEU A 35 16.86 -7.16 -10.98
N ALA A 36 15.57 -6.85 -11.15
CA ALA A 36 14.57 -6.96 -10.08
C ALA A 36 14.46 -8.40 -9.56
N ALA A 37 14.42 -9.39 -10.45
CA ALA A 37 14.39 -10.80 -10.08
C ALA A 37 15.64 -11.24 -9.28
N HIS A 38 16.81 -10.69 -9.61
CA HIS A 38 18.07 -11.00 -8.90
C HIS A 38 18.20 -10.26 -7.55
N GLY A 39 17.62 -9.07 -7.41
CA GLY A 39 17.61 -8.30 -6.15
C GLY A 39 16.83 -9.00 -5.04
N VAL A 40 15.64 -9.50 -5.36
CA VAL A 40 14.75 -10.19 -4.40
C VAL A 40 15.38 -11.48 -3.85
N GLY A 41 16.23 -12.16 -4.64
CA GLY A 41 16.95 -13.36 -4.20
C GLY A 41 18.11 -13.08 -3.23
N ARG A 42 18.78 -11.92 -3.37
CA ARG A 42 19.94 -11.57 -2.54
C ARG A 42 19.52 -11.13 -1.13
N GLN A 43 18.39 -10.45 -1.01
CA GLN A 43 17.88 -9.97 0.27
C GLN A 43 17.40 -11.11 1.20
N ARG A 44 16.83 -12.20 0.65
CA ARG A 44 16.45 -13.37 1.46
C ARG A 44 17.66 -14.15 2.01
N ASN A 45 18.77 -14.17 1.28
CA ASN A 45 19.98 -14.87 1.72
C ASN A 45 20.80 -14.04 2.73
N ALA A 46 20.74 -12.71 2.67
CA ALA A 46 21.38 -11.83 3.67
C ALA A 46 20.67 -11.87 5.03
N SER A 47 19.35 -12.08 5.07
CA SER A 47 18.59 -12.24 6.31
C SER A 47 18.71 -13.64 6.97
N SER A 48 19.54 -14.52 6.42
CA SER A 48 19.77 -15.87 6.94
C SER A 48 21.21 -16.06 7.46
N ALA A 49 21.82 -15.00 8.00
CA ALA A 49 23.05 -15.15 8.77
C ALA A 49 22.68 -15.67 10.19
N PRO A 50 23.19 -16.83 10.63
CA PRO A 50 22.93 -17.34 11.97
C PRO A 50 23.61 -16.43 12.98
N VAL A 51 22.81 -15.66 13.73
CA VAL A 51 23.28 -14.94 14.91
C VAL A 51 23.72 -16.00 15.91
N GLY A 52 25.02 -16.04 16.19
CA GLY A 52 25.63 -16.97 17.13
C GLY A 52 25.01 -16.83 18.51
N SER A 53 24.30 -17.87 18.95
CA SER A 53 23.92 -18.09 20.33
C SER A 53 25.16 -18.21 21.22
N ALA A 54 25.28 -17.31 22.19
CA ALA A 54 26.06 -17.54 23.38
C ALA A 54 25.19 -17.32 24.63
N SER A 55 25.20 -18.37 25.46
CA SER A 55 24.95 -18.39 26.91
C SER A 55 23.51 -18.48 27.42
N ASP A 56 23.10 -19.75 27.60
CA ASP A 56 22.79 -20.37 28.91
C ASP A 56 22.15 -19.50 30.01
N ALA A 57 20.87 -19.77 30.28
CA ALA A 57 20.37 -19.83 31.65
C ALA A 57 19.19 -20.80 31.76
N SER A 58 19.46 -21.89 32.47
CA SER A 58 18.60 -23.04 32.77
C SER A 58 17.44 -22.66 33.70
N GLY A 59 16.23 -23.14 33.41
CA GLY A 59 15.03 -22.79 34.18
C GLY A 59 13.79 -23.66 33.93
N ARG A 60 13.96 -24.99 34.08
CA ARG A 60 13.03 -26.03 34.58
C ARG A 60 11.49 -25.86 34.40
N ALA A 61 10.90 -26.88 33.75
CA ALA A 61 9.47 -27.14 33.50
C ALA A 61 8.60 -27.43 34.76
N PRO A 62 7.26 -27.58 34.62
CA PRO A 62 6.73 -28.90 34.25
C PRO A 62 5.55 -28.93 33.26
N SER A 63 5.65 -29.96 32.42
CA SER A 63 4.65 -30.85 31.80
C SER A 63 3.15 -30.60 31.99
N GLY A 64 2.44 -30.63 30.86
CA GLY A 64 1.04 -31.02 30.74
C GLY A 64 0.80 -31.69 29.37
N ASP A 65 0.79 -33.03 29.39
CA ASP A 65 0.37 -33.96 28.31
C ASP A 65 -1.01 -33.59 27.75
N GLU A 66 -1.20 -33.59 26.43
CA GLU A 66 -1.68 -34.74 25.61
C GLU A 66 -3.14 -35.09 25.98
N THR A 67 -4.17 -35.02 25.13
CA THR A 67 -4.37 -35.55 23.77
C THR A 67 -5.81 -35.15 23.37
N ASP A 68 -6.11 -34.85 22.10
CA ASP A 68 -7.06 -35.64 21.27
C ASP A 68 -7.29 -34.99 19.87
N PRO A 69 -7.35 -35.78 18.78
CA PRO A 69 -7.38 -35.31 17.40
C PRO A 69 -8.78 -35.31 16.80
N GLY A 70 -9.00 -34.41 15.82
CA GLY A 70 -10.21 -34.42 14.99
C GLY A 70 -9.89 -34.11 13.53
N PRO A 71 -9.97 -35.08 12.60
CA PRO A 71 -9.82 -34.83 11.18
C PRO A 71 -11.17 -34.37 10.60
N GLY A 72 -11.37 -33.05 10.56
CA GLY A 72 -12.53 -32.42 9.92
C GLY A 72 -12.28 -32.15 8.44
N LEU A 73 -12.45 -33.17 7.60
CA LEU A 73 -12.57 -33.03 6.15
C LEU A 73 -13.86 -32.27 5.81
N GLY A 74 -13.76 -30.96 5.66
CA GLY A 74 -14.83 -30.09 5.17
C GLY A 74 -14.95 -30.13 3.63
N PRO A 75 -16.16 -30.22 3.07
CA PRO A 75 -16.38 -30.45 1.64
C PRO A 75 -16.03 -29.24 0.78
N ARG A 76 -15.36 -29.54 -0.34
CA ARG A 76 -15.22 -28.69 -1.53
C ARG A 76 -16.58 -28.13 -1.93
N ALA A 77 -16.77 -26.82 -1.81
CA ALA A 77 -17.93 -26.13 -2.34
C ALA A 77 -17.50 -24.86 -3.11
N GLY A 78 -17.74 -24.88 -4.42
CA GLY A 78 -18.06 -23.67 -5.16
C GLY A 78 -16.90 -22.86 -5.74
N LEU A 79 -16.07 -23.47 -6.59
CA LEU A 79 -15.51 -22.70 -7.72
C LEU A 79 -16.67 -22.23 -8.58
N ARG A 80 -17.14 -21.01 -8.34
CA ARG A 80 -18.12 -20.32 -9.17
C ARG A 80 -17.42 -20.01 -10.50
N ARG A 81 -17.51 -20.98 -11.42
CA ARG A 81 -17.15 -20.86 -12.83
C ARG A 81 -18.03 -19.74 -13.41
N GLY A 82 -17.45 -18.56 -13.55
CA GLY A 82 -18.08 -17.46 -14.29
C GLY A 82 -18.45 -17.94 -15.70
N PRO A 83 -19.57 -17.46 -16.26
CA PRO A 83 -20.00 -17.85 -17.59
C PRO A 83 -18.88 -17.56 -18.58
N ALA A 84 -18.56 -18.57 -19.39
CA ALA A 84 -17.73 -18.39 -20.56
C ALA A 84 -18.31 -17.24 -21.38
N THR A 85 -17.60 -16.12 -21.42
CA THR A 85 -17.85 -15.08 -22.40
C THR A 85 -17.67 -15.76 -23.75
N GLU A 86 -18.78 -15.96 -24.45
CA GLU A 86 -18.77 -16.38 -25.84
C GLU A 86 -17.80 -15.47 -26.60
N PRO A 87 -16.82 -16.03 -27.33
CA PRO A 87 -16.09 -15.24 -28.30
C PRO A 87 -17.10 -14.78 -29.34
N GLY A 88 -17.51 -13.51 -29.21
CA GLY A 88 -18.38 -12.84 -30.14
C GLY A 88 -17.88 -13.10 -31.55
N ALA A 89 -18.79 -13.63 -32.37
CA ALA A 89 -18.60 -13.91 -33.78
C ALA A 89 -17.84 -12.77 -34.44
N VAL A 90 -16.62 -13.06 -34.87
CA VAL A 90 -15.88 -12.20 -35.79
C VAL A 90 -16.73 -12.17 -37.08
N PRO A 91 -17.25 -11.02 -37.52
CA PRO A 91 -17.91 -10.94 -38.80
C PRO A 91 -16.87 -11.23 -39.87
N ASP A 92 -17.02 -12.40 -40.50
CA ASP A 92 -16.26 -12.84 -41.64
C ASP A 92 -16.57 -11.87 -42.81
N THR A 93 -15.76 -10.82 -42.92
CA THR A 93 -15.87 -9.80 -43.96
C THR A 93 -15.01 -10.21 -45.16
N THR A 94 -15.29 -11.39 -45.68
CA THR A 94 -14.79 -11.86 -46.97
C THR A 94 -15.77 -11.50 -48.08
N ASP A 95 -15.93 -10.20 -48.33
CA ASP A 95 -16.45 -9.68 -49.62
C ASP A 95 -15.32 -8.96 -50.36
N SER A 96 -14.50 -9.77 -51.02
CA SER A 96 -13.39 -9.41 -51.89
C SER A 96 -13.83 -9.52 -53.34
N GLY A 97 -14.61 -8.56 -53.84
CA GLY A 97 -15.19 -8.75 -55.17
C GLY A 97 -15.65 -7.57 -56.01
N ARG A 98 -15.36 -6.29 -55.68
CA ARG A 98 -15.43 -5.15 -56.65
C ARG A 98 -15.18 -3.81 -55.93
N ARG A 99 -14.54 -2.87 -56.63
CA ARG A 99 -14.28 -1.45 -56.27
C ARG A 99 -12.93 -1.17 -55.59
N SER A 100 -11.85 -1.31 -56.35
CA SER A 100 -10.46 -1.06 -55.94
C SER A 100 -9.98 0.39 -56.10
N THR A 101 -10.79 1.33 -56.58
CA THR A 101 -10.36 2.73 -56.77
C THR A 101 -10.92 3.71 -55.71
N ASP A 102 -12.06 3.43 -55.08
CA ASP A 102 -12.65 4.30 -54.03
C ASP A 102 -12.09 4.06 -52.61
N ARG A 103 -11.62 2.83 -52.31
CA ARG A 103 -11.10 2.48 -50.98
C ARG A 103 -9.85 3.29 -50.57
N ARG A 104 -9.04 3.77 -51.52
CA ARG A 104 -7.86 4.61 -51.23
C ARG A 104 -8.21 5.99 -50.69
N ARG A 105 -9.37 6.56 -51.05
CA ARG A 105 -9.82 7.83 -50.46
C ARG A 105 -10.39 7.62 -49.06
N ILE A 106 -11.18 6.56 -48.85
CA ILE A 106 -11.79 6.28 -47.54
C ILE A 106 -10.73 5.90 -46.49
N ALA A 107 -9.72 5.12 -46.86
CA ALA A 107 -8.61 4.76 -45.96
C ALA A 107 -7.79 5.97 -45.47
N ARG A 108 -7.68 7.04 -46.28
CA ARG A 108 -6.97 8.27 -45.89
C ARG A 108 -7.75 9.09 -44.85
N TRP A 109 -9.08 9.05 -44.90
CA TRP A 109 -9.92 9.75 -43.92
C TRP A 109 -9.99 9.02 -42.57
N ALA A 110 -9.95 7.69 -42.56
CA ALA A 110 -9.96 6.90 -41.32
C ALA A 110 -8.68 7.09 -40.49
N ALA A 111 -7.50 7.17 -41.14
CA ALA A 111 -6.23 7.44 -40.45
C ALA A 111 -6.18 8.84 -39.82
N ALA A 112 -6.79 9.84 -40.48
CA ALA A 112 -6.89 11.19 -39.94
C ALA A 112 -7.82 11.26 -38.70
N ALA A 113 -8.91 10.49 -38.68
CA ALA A 113 -9.82 10.47 -37.52
C ALA A 113 -9.22 9.76 -36.28
N ALA A 114 -8.45 8.68 -36.49
CA ALA A 114 -7.84 7.92 -35.40
C ALA A 114 -6.77 8.72 -34.62
N SER A 115 -5.97 9.53 -35.33
CA SER A 115 -4.92 10.35 -34.71
C SER A 115 -5.48 11.44 -33.79
N THR A 116 -6.57 12.11 -34.20
CA THR A 116 -7.20 13.15 -33.38
C THR A 116 -7.79 12.59 -32.08
N GLY A 117 -8.34 11.37 -32.11
CA GLY A 117 -8.85 10.70 -30.91
C GLY A 117 -7.75 10.37 -29.89
N LEU A 118 -6.57 9.94 -30.35
CA LEU A 118 -5.42 9.66 -29.49
C LEU A 118 -4.89 10.93 -28.81
N VAL A 119 -4.80 12.04 -29.53
CA VAL A 119 -4.33 13.32 -28.96
C VAL A 119 -5.33 13.87 -27.93
N ALA A 120 -6.64 13.83 -28.24
CA ALA A 120 -7.67 14.25 -27.29
C ALA A 120 -7.73 13.35 -26.05
N GLY A 121 -7.58 12.03 -26.22
CA GLY A 121 -7.51 11.07 -25.12
C GLY A 121 -6.28 11.27 -24.24
N ALA A 122 -5.10 11.53 -24.83
CA ALA A 122 -3.87 11.79 -24.07
C ALA A 122 -3.96 13.09 -23.26
N LEU A 123 -4.53 14.17 -23.83
CA LEU A 123 -4.70 15.44 -23.13
C LEU A 123 -5.72 15.32 -21.98
N LEU A 124 -6.85 14.65 -22.19
CA LEU A 124 -7.85 14.43 -21.15
C LEU A 124 -7.33 13.48 -20.05
N GLY A 125 -6.61 12.42 -20.43
CA GLY A 125 -5.97 11.50 -19.50
C GLY A 125 -4.91 12.16 -18.61
N TRP A 126 -4.11 13.06 -19.17
CA TRP A 126 -3.08 13.78 -18.42
C TRP A 126 -3.67 14.72 -17.35
N THR A 127 -4.75 15.42 -17.67
CA THR A 127 -5.42 16.30 -16.68
C THR A 127 -6.11 15.52 -15.58
N ALA A 128 -6.59 14.30 -15.87
CA ALA A 128 -7.10 13.40 -14.84
C ALA A 128 -5.96 12.91 -13.92
N ALA A 129 -4.80 12.57 -14.46
CA ALA A 129 -3.64 12.13 -13.67
C ALA A 129 -3.10 13.23 -12.73
N GLN A 130 -3.11 14.50 -13.15
CA GLN A 130 -2.66 15.62 -12.30
C GLN A 130 -3.56 15.89 -11.09
N ARG A 131 -4.85 15.53 -11.15
CA ARG A 131 -5.75 15.63 -9.99
C ARG A 131 -5.45 14.61 -8.89
N PHE A 132 -4.63 13.60 -9.19
CA PHE A 132 -4.20 12.58 -8.25
C PHE A 132 -2.71 12.68 -7.94
N ALA A 133 -2.05 13.78 -8.28
CA ALA A 133 -0.73 14.04 -7.72
C ALA A 133 -0.90 14.08 -6.19
N PRO A 134 -0.37 13.09 -5.45
CA PRO A 134 -0.55 13.05 -4.00
C PRO A 134 -0.05 14.39 -3.47
N GLU A 135 -0.90 15.11 -2.74
CA GLU A 135 -0.48 16.38 -2.16
C GLU A 135 0.77 16.09 -1.32
N ALA A 136 1.87 16.77 -1.66
CA ALA A 136 3.15 16.50 -1.03
C ALA A 136 3.01 16.75 0.48
N GLY A 137 3.04 15.68 1.26
CA GLY A 137 2.96 15.75 2.71
C GLY A 137 4.15 16.47 3.34
N THR A 138 3.98 16.90 4.58
CA THR A 138 5.04 17.51 5.39
C THR A 138 6.06 16.43 5.77
N PRO A 139 7.37 16.62 5.53
CA PRO A 139 8.38 15.70 6.03
C PRO A 139 8.27 15.52 7.55
N LEU A 140 8.40 14.28 8.03
CA LEU A 140 8.17 13.95 9.43
C LEU A 140 9.17 14.68 10.36
N GLU A 141 10.39 14.94 9.89
CA GLU A 141 11.42 15.73 10.58
C GLU A 141 11.05 17.21 10.77
N GLU A 142 10.10 17.73 10.00
CA GLU A 142 9.55 19.09 10.15
C GLU A 142 8.32 19.12 11.07
N THR A 143 7.91 17.97 11.63
CA THR A 143 6.77 17.85 12.54
C THR A 143 7.20 17.66 13.99
N ASP A 144 6.32 18.04 14.92
CA ASP A 144 6.55 17.84 16.36
C ASP A 144 6.27 16.39 16.82
N ILE A 145 5.88 15.49 15.90
CA ILE A 145 5.46 14.13 16.22
C ILE A 145 6.62 13.29 16.78
N LEU A 146 7.82 13.43 16.21
CA LEU A 146 8.99 12.69 16.70
C LEU A 146 9.37 13.14 18.11
N VAL A 147 9.32 14.45 18.36
CA VAL A 147 9.56 15.02 19.70
C VAL A 147 8.54 14.50 20.71
N LEU A 148 7.27 14.41 20.31
CA LEU A 148 6.19 13.86 21.14
C LEU A 148 6.45 12.40 21.52
N ILE A 149 6.90 11.56 20.58
CA ILE A 149 7.20 10.14 20.83
C ILE A 149 8.30 9.97 21.87
N GLU A 150 9.36 10.79 21.78
CA GLU A 150 10.49 10.75 22.71
C GLU A 150 10.14 11.27 24.11
N GLN A 151 9.17 12.18 24.23
CA GLN A 151 8.77 12.78 25.50
C GLN A 151 7.74 11.95 26.28
N LEU A 152 6.88 11.20 25.59
CA LEU A 152 5.85 10.40 26.24
C LEU A 152 6.44 9.11 26.80
N PRO A 153 5.90 8.58 27.92
CA PRO A 153 6.28 7.26 28.42
C PRO A 153 5.76 6.15 27.50
N VAL A 154 6.48 5.03 27.46
CA VAL A 154 6.04 3.81 26.77
C VAL A 154 4.65 3.40 27.30
N ALA A 155 3.73 3.10 26.37
CA ALA A 155 2.38 2.68 26.74
C ALA A 155 2.39 1.31 27.43
N ALA A 156 1.56 1.14 28.48
CA ALA A 156 1.43 -0.14 29.17
C ALA A 156 0.93 -1.26 28.23
N GLU A 157 0.13 -0.90 27.22
CA GLU A 157 -0.43 -1.82 26.22
C GLU A 157 0.47 -2.01 24.98
N ALA A 158 1.74 -1.57 24.98
CA ALA A 158 2.62 -1.60 23.81
C ALA A 158 2.63 -2.96 23.10
N ALA A 159 2.90 -4.05 23.83
CA ALA A 159 2.89 -5.42 23.28
C ALA A 159 1.56 -5.81 22.60
N ARG A 160 0.43 -5.31 23.12
CA ARG A 160 -0.90 -5.56 22.55
C ARG A 160 -1.12 -4.73 21.28
N VAL A 161 -0.73 -3.46 21.29
CA VAL A 161 -0.81 -2.56 20.13
C VAL A 161 -0.02 -3.14 18.96
N THR A 162 1.24 -3.52 19.19
CA THR A 162 2.14 -4.10 18.18
C THR A 162 1.56 -5.36 17.54
N ARG A 163 0.95 -6.24 18.34
CA ARG A 163 0.33 -7.48 17.82
C ARG A 163 -0.90 -7.23 16.96
N LEU A 164 -1.71 -6.22 17.30
CA LEU A 164 -3.00 -5.98 16.65
C LEU A 164 -2.90 -5.13 15.39
N ALA A 165 -1.94 -4.19 15.33
CA ALA A 165 -1.89 -3.19 14.28
C ALA A 165 -1.55 -3.75 12.88
N ALA A 166 -1.04 -4.98 12.78
CA ALA A 166 -0.76 -5.72 11.54
C ALA A 166 -0.26 -4.85 10.37
N VAL A 167 0.70 -3.96 10.66
CA VAL A 167 1.27 -3.01 9.69
C VAL A 167 2.38 -3.68 8.89
N GLU A 168 2.44 -3.41 7.59
CA GLU A 168 3.56 -3.80 6.73
C GLU A 168 4.84 -3.09 7.20
N GLY A 169 5.89 -3.84 7.53
CA GLY A 169 7.11 -3.32 8.16
C GLY A 169 7.17 -3.46 9.69
N GLY A 170 6.04 -3.74 10.34
CA GLY A 170 5.96 -3.93 11.79
C GLY A 170 6.06 -2.63 12.59
N ILE A 171 5.65 -2.68 13.86
CA ILE A 171 5.72 -1.57 14.81
C ILE A 171 6.82 -1.85 15.83
N ASP A 172 7.70 -0.87 16.08
CA ASP A 172 8.62 -0.95 17.21
C ASP A 172 7.85 -0.80 18.53
N GLU A 173 7.77 -1.88 19.31
CA GLU A 173 7.08 -1.92 20.60
C GLU A 173 7.62 -0.85 21.58
N ALA A 174 8.93 -0.59 21.56
CA ALA A 174 9.55 0.39 22.45
C ALA A 174 9.18 1.84 22.10
N SER A 175 8.63 2.09 20.90
CA SER A 175 8.18 3.40 20.42
C SER A 175 6.69 3.67 20.66
N VAL A 176 5.91 2.70 21.12
CA VAL A 176 4.46 2.87 21.30
C VAL A 176 4.17 3.84 22.45
N ARG A 177 3.45 4.92 22.16
CA ARG A 177 3.02 5.95 23.13
C ARG A 177 1.52 6.14 23.10
N LEU A 178 0.92 6.30 24.27
CA LEU A 178 -0.48 6.64 24.39
C LEU A 178 -0.66 8.15 24.18
N LEU A 179 -1.46 8.54 23.17
CA LEU A 179 -1.77 9.94 22.87
C LEU A 179 -3.02 10.41 23.60
N ALA A 180 -4.09 9.61 23.52
CA ALA A 180 -5.37 9.93 24.14
C ALA A 180 -6.19 8.66 24.37
N SER A 181 -7.00 8.66 25.43
CA SER A 181 -7.98 7.61 25.71
C SER A 181 -9.29 8.20 26.20
N ARG A 182 -10.39 7.50 25.93
CA ARG A 182 -11.71 7.76 26.53
C ARG A 182 -12.06 6.60 27.45
N LEU A 183 -12.75 6.88 28.56
CA LEU A 183 -13.05 5.89 29.60
C LEU A 183 -13.72 4.61 29.05
N ASP A 184 -14.66 4.79 28.11
CA ASP A 184 -15.41 3.70 27.46
C ASP A 184 -15.26 3.73 25.93
N GLY A 185 -14.20 4.37 25.44
CA GLY A 185 -14.03 4.64 24.01
C GLY A 185 -12.72 4.12 23.47
N PRO A 186 -12.37 4.51 22.24
CA PRO A 186 -11.10 4.12 21.67
C PRO A 186 -9.93 4.78 22.41
N ALA A 187 -8.80 4.11 22.37
CA ALA A 187 -7.50 4.66 22.74
C ALA A 187 -6.65 4.85 21.48
N ALA A 188 -6.08 6.04 21.32
CA ALA A 188 -5.20 6.39 20.22
C ALA A 188 -3.75 6.34 20.69
N TYR A 189 -2.93 5.66 19.90
CA TYR A 189 -1.52 5.46 20.11
C TYR A 189 -0.75 5.99 18.91
N VAL A 190 0.47 6.43 19.15
CA VAL A 190 1.45 6.68 18.10
C VAL A 190 2.62 5.72 18.28
N ALA A 191 3.17 5.24 17.18
CA ALA A 191 4.34 4.38 17.21
C ALA A 191 5.16 4.56 15.92
N ARG A 192 6.46 4.27 16.00
CA ARG A 192 7.34 4.19 14.84
C ARG A 192 7.28 2.78 14.24
N THR A 193 7.47 2.70 12.93
CA THR A 193 7.74 1.43 12.26
C THR A 193 9.09 0.86 12.71
N SER A 194 9.30 -0.44 12.53
CA SER A 194 10.54 -1.10 12.99
C SER A 194 11.80 -0.67 12.23
N ASP A 195 11.66 -0.14 11.00
CA ASP A 195 12.76 0.52 10.26
C ASP A 195 13.00 1.97 10.72
N GLY A 196 12.04 2.55 11.44
CA GLY A 196 12.09 3.90 11.97
C GLY A 196 11.84 5.01 10.94
N GLU A 197 11.47 4.68 9.70
CA GLU A 197 11.23 5.65 8.63
C GLU A 197 9.84 6.29 8.75
N ASP A 198 8.85 5.54 9.22
CA ASP A 198 7.45 5.96 9.28
C ASP A 198 6.90 5.98 10.71
N VAL A 199 5.81 6.74 10.87
CA VAL A 199 5.02 6.82 12.10
C VAL A 199 3.59 6.42 11.82
N CYS A 200 3.06 5.54 12.67
CA CYS A 200 1.70 5.05 12.60
C CYS A 200 0.85 5.63 13.73
N LEU A 201 -0.32 6.14 13.37
CA LEU A 201 -1.42 6.39 14.28
C LEU A 201 -2.22 5.09 14.38
N VAL A 202 -2.28 4.51 15.58
CA VAL A 202 -3.01 3.27 15.85
C VAL A 202 -4.19 3.56 16.77
N LEU A 203 -5.38 3.14 16.36
CA LEU A 203 -6.59 3.23 17.15
C LEU A 203 -6.99 1.84 17.63
N LEU A 204 -7.06 1.66 18.96
CA LEU A 204 -7.62 0.47 19.58
C LEU A 204 -9.05 0.73 20.02
N LEU A 205 -9.99 -0.04 19.47
CA LEU A 205 -11.40 0.01 19.86
C LEU A 205 -11.66 -0.97 21.02
N PRO A 206 -12.64 -0.66 21.90
CA PRO A 206 -13.20 -1.65 22.81
C PRO A 206 -13.68 -2.87 22.00
N GLY A 207 -13.30 -4.08 22.40
CA GLY A 207 -13.70 -5.30 21.66
C GLY A 207 -12.73 -5.76 20.56
N SER A 208 -11.48 -5.28 20.58
CA SER A 208 -10.28 -5.85 19.89
C SER A 208 -10.05 -5.51 18.42
N ALA A 209 -10.97 -4.84 17.73
CA ALA A 209 -10.64 -4.28 16.43
C ALA A 209 -9.59 -3.17 16.59
N SER A 210 -8.52 -3.25 15.82
CA SER A 210 -7.57 -2.14 15.68
C SER A 210 -7.60 -1.63 14.25
N ARG A 211 -7.29 -0.34 14.09
CA ARG A 211 -7.06 0.27 12.79
C ARG A 211 -5.84 1.15 12.91
N SER A 212 -5.07 1.22 11.84
CA SER A 212 -3.84 1.99 11.77
C SER A 212 -3.79 2.76 10.46
N GLU A 213 -3.16 3.92 10.50
CA GLU A 213 -2.71 4.63 9.31
C GLU A 213 -1.31 5.15 9.59
N CYS A 214 -0.40 4.97 8.63
CA CYS A 214 1.00 5.34 8.75
C CYS A 214 1.34 6.45 7.76
N THR A 215 2.41 7.19 8.06
CA THR A 215 3.08 8.00 7.05
C THR A 215 3.57 7.13 5.91
N GLN A 216 3.83 7.75 4.76
CA GLN A 216 4.42 7.10 3.60
C GLN A 216 5.68 7.87 3.23
N ASP A 217 6.80 7.15 3.07
CA ASP A 217 8.10 7.72 2.74
C ASP A 217 8.53 8.82 3.73
N GLY A 218 8.23 8.64 5.03
CA GLY A 218 8.54 9.61 6.07
C GLY A 218 7.77 10.93 5.92
N ARG A 219 6.62 10.95 5.23
CA ARG A 219 5.81 12.16 5.03
C ARG A 219 4.44 12.03 5.68
N LEU A 220 4.09 13.05 6.45
CA LEU A 220 2.77 13.24 7.02
C LEU A 220 1.82 13.88 5.99
N PRO A 221 0.66 13.27 5.69
CA PRO A 221 -0.35 13.92 4.84
C PRO A 221 -0.74 15.31 5.38
N LEU A 222 -1.00 16.28 4.50
CA LEU A 222 -1.54 17.61 4.87
C LEU A 222 -2.74 17.56 5.84
N PRO A 223 -3.73 16.67 5.66
CA PRO A 223 -4.80 16.53 6.63
C PRO A 223 -4.38 15.90 7.96
N GLY A 224 -3.15 15.43 8.11
CA GLY A 224 -2.68 14.58 9.20
C GLY A 224 -3.06 13.10 8.99
N LEU A 225 -2.64 12.23 9.91
CA LEU A 225 -3.10 10.83 9.95
C LEU A 225 -4.54 10.79 10.47
N ARG A 226 -5.38 9.95 9.87
CA ARG A 226 -6.82 9.83 10.11
C ARG A 226 -7.27 8.38 10.11
N VAL A 227 -7.57 7.88 11.31
CA VAL A 227 -8.15 6.53 11.43
C VAL A 227 -9.68 6.63 11.60
N PRO A 228 -10.47 6.33 10.56
CA PRO A 228 -11.92 6.29 10.69
C PRO A 228 -12.35 5.01 11.42
N TYR A 229 -13.32 5.14 12.33
CA TYR A 229 -13.93 4.02 13.01
C TYR A 229 -15.46 4.17 13.05
N PRO A 230 -16.19 3.06 12.82
CA PRO A 230 -17.64 3.08 12.91
C PRO A 230 -18.06 3.28 14.36
N THR A 231 -19.12 4.06 14.57
CA THR A 231 -19.80 4.15 15.87
C THR A 231 -21.23 3.66 15.72
N GLU A 232 -21.61 2.62 16.46
CA GLU A 232 -23.00 2.11 16.53
C GLU A 232 -23.85 2.95 17.49
N ALA A 233 -23.67 4.27 17.50
CA ALA A 233 -24.45 5.15 18.37
C ALA A 233 -25.85 5.32 17.77
N GLU A 234 -26.84 4.66 18.39
CA GLU A 234 -28.28 4.93 18.24
C GLU A 234 -28.81 4.94 16.79
N GLY A 235 -28.39 3.98 15.97
CA GLY A 235 -28.99 3.74 14.65
C GLY A 235 -28.68 4.79 13.58
N THR A 236 -27.70 5.67 13.82
CA THR A 236 -27.13 6.54 12.80
C THR A 236 -25.71 6.05 12.52
N ASP A 237 -25.38 5.77 11.26
CA ASP A 237 -24.03 5.39 10.84
C ASP A 237 -23.08 6.59 11.00
N GLY A 238 -22.62 6.83 12.22
CA GLY A 238 -21.64 7.85 12.55
C GLY A 238 -20.24 7.37 12.27
N LEU A 239 -19.43 8.20 11.61
CA LEU A 239 -18.01 7.97 11.46
C LEU A 239 -17.27 8.81 12.49
N ALA A 240 -16.64 8.15 13.45
CA ALA A 240 -15.71 8.84 14.31
C ALA A 240 -14.29 8.72 13.76
N VAL A 241 -13.48 9.74 14.02
CA VAL A 241 -12.17 9.91 13.42
C VAL A 241 -11.18 10.28 14.52
N ALA A 242 -10.11 9.50 14.59
CA ALA A 242 -8.90 9.90 15.29
C ALA A 242 -8.00 10.63 14.31
N ARG A 243 -7.58 11.86 14.65
CA ARG A 243 -6.76 12.70 13.79
C ARG A 243 -5.51 13.18 14.51
N LEU A 244 -4.34 12.89 13.96
CA LEU A 244 -3.04 13.40 14.42
C LEU A 244 -2.51 14.41 13.39
N ASP A 245 -2.29 15.66 13.80
CA ASP A 245 -1.74 16.71 12.94
C ASP A 245 -0.21 16.86 13.06
N ALA A 246 0.37 17.74 12.23
CA ALA A 246 1.82 18.00 12.19
C ALA A 246 2.38 18.60 13.49
N THR A 247 1.53 19.14 14.37
CA THR A 247 1.92 19.66 15.69
C THR A 247 1.86 18.60 16.78
N GLY A 248 1.58 17.34 16.40
CA GLY A 248 1.43 16.23 17.35
C GLY A 248 0.13 16.29 18.15
N ARG A 249 -0.85 17.13 17.76
CA ARG A 249 -2.13 17.20 18.45
C ARG A 249 -3.05 16.10 17.97
N ILE A 250 -3.63 15.38 18.93
CA ILE A 250 -4.63 14.35 18.69
C ILE A 250 -6.04 14.92 18.91
N ALA A 251 -6.92 14.71 17.95
CA ALA A 251 -8.36 14.95 18.09
C ALA A 251 -9.11 13.63 17.92
N LEU A 252 -9.94 13.28 18.91
CA LEU A 252 -10.89 12.17 18.86
C LEU A 252 -12.29 12.76 18.73
N GLY A 253 -12.88 12.70 17.54
CA GLY A 253 -14.18 13.32 17.27
C GLY A 253 -15.14 12.37 16.57
N VAL A 254 -16.43 12.66 16.67
CA VAL A 254 -17.47 12.03 15.83
C VAL A 254 -17.83 13.04 14.76
N THR A 255 -17.67 12.67 13.50
CA THR A 255 -18.16 13.48 12.38
C THR A 255 -19.52 12.92 11.94
N PRO A 256 -20.56 13.76 11.83
CA PRO A 256 -21.79 13.31 11.17
C PRO A 256 -21.43 12.92 9.74
N SER A 257 -21.86 11.74 9.31
CA SER A 257 -21.70 11.31 7.92
C SER A 257 -22.43 12.32 7.04
N ALA A 258 -21.70 12.95 6.11
CA ALA A 258 -22.31 13.83 5.12
C ALA A 258 -23.12 12.95 4.16
N GLU A 259 -24.44 12.93 4.33
CA GLU A 259 -25.40 12.39 3.35
C GLU A 259 -25.40 13.19 2.05
#